data_AF-A0A094B2W9-F1
#
_entry.id   AF-A0A094B2W9-F1
#
_cell.length_a   1.000
_cell.length_b   1.000
_cell.length_c   1.000
_cell.angle_alpha   90.00
_cell.angle_beta   90.00
_cell.angle_gamma   90.00
#
_symmetry.space_group_name_H-M   'P 1'
#
loop_
_entity.id
_entity.type
_entity.pdbx_description
1 polymer ?
#
loop_
_entity_poly.entity_id
_entity_poly.type
_entity_poly.pdbx_seq_one_letter_code
_entity_poly.pdbx_strand_id
1 'polypeptide(L)'
;MLATHRADITNFLSPTHLRPLRKTIRLSRQSCKSSLRGGAKKRKKKVYTTPKKIKHKRKKTKLAVLKYYKVDGDGKIERLRRECPTPDCGAGVFMAAMHDRQYCGRCHLTYIFDNENKA
;
A
#
# COMPACT_ATOMS: atom_id res chain seq x y z
N MET A 1 38.02 19.32 10.49
CA MET A 1 38.10 20.50 11.37
C MET A 1 37.71 21.69 10.49
N LEU A 2 36.61 22.42 10.69
CA LEU A 2 36.07 22.95 11.93
C LEU A 2 34.57 22.65 12.10
N ALA A 3 34.21 22.42 13.36
CA ALA A 3 32.85 22.41 13.88
C ALA A 3 32.44 23.82 14.33
N THR A 4 31.16 23.93 14.73
CA THR A 4 30.55 24.94 15.62
C THR A 4 30.13 26.25 14.94
N HIS A 5 29.04 26.94 15.28
CA HIS A 5 27.81 26.78 16.09
C HIS A 5 27.10 28.15 15.99
N ARG A 6 25.87 28.24 16.53
CA ARG A 6 25.13 29.45 17.01
C ARG A 6 24.02 29.94 16.08
N ALA A 7 22.79 30.19 16.54
CA ALA A 7 22.29 30.27 17.91
C ALA A 7 20.76 30.02 17.99
N ASP A 8 20.36 29.33 19.06
CA ASP A 8 19.09 29.48 19.79
C ASP A 8 18.96 30.88 20.43
N ILE A 9 17.90 31.10 21.22
CA ILE A 9 17.64 32.18 22.23
C ILE A 9 16.58 33.18 21.72
N THR A 10 15.36 33.35 22.28
CA THR A 10 14.85 33.12 23.65
C THR A 10 13.31 33.21 23.73
N ASN A 11 12.72 32.26 24.47
CA ASN A 11 11.77 32.39 25.59
C ASN A 11 10.80 33.60 25.64
N PHE A 12 9.52 33.35 25.93
CA PHE A 12 8.77 34.19 26.88
C PHE A 12 7.57 33.44 27.52
N LEU A 13 7.78 33.07 28.78
CA LEU A 13 6.88 33.00 29.96
C LEU A 13 5.41 32.50 29.84
N SER A 14 5.09 31.60 30.77
CA SER A 14 3.76 31.14 31.22
C SER A 14 2.96 32.21 31.99
N PRO A 15 1.64 32.02 32.18
CA PRO A 15 1.13 31.82 33.54
C PRO A 15 -0.09 30.87 33.69
N THR A 16 -0.20 30.33 34.90
CA THR A 16 -1.29 29.54 35.48
C THR A 16 -2.54 30.38 35.79
N HIS A 17 -3.65 29.67 36.12
CA HIS A 17 -4.71 30.08 37.06
C HIS A 17 -5.81 31.05 36.52
N LEU A 18 -7.08 30.63 36.29
CA LEU A 18 -8.22 30.55 37.25
C LEU A 18 -9.54 30.67 36.43
N ARG A 19 -10.74 30.14 36.74
CA ARG A 19 -11.35 29.27 37.78
C ARG A 19 -12.82 28.96 37.28
N PRO A 20 -13.82 28.55 38.09
CA PRO A 20 -14.51 27.24 38.04
C PRO A 20 -16.04 27.33 37.73
N LEU A 21 -16.78 26.20 37.79
CA LEU A 21 -18.04 26.06 38.56
C LEU A 21 -18.64 24.64 38.47
N ARG A 22 -18.65 23.97 39.64
CA ARG A 22 -19.71 23.15 40.24
C ARG A 22 -20.75 22.50 39.29
N LYS A 23 -20.88 21.18 39.42
CA LYS A 23 -22.12 20.54 39.92
C LYS A 23 -21.85 19.09 40.32
N THR A 24 -21.47 18.92 41.58
CA THR A 24 -21.94 17.78 42.36
C THR A 24 -23.47 17.89 42.43
N ILE A 25 -24.19 17.04 41.71
CA ILE A 25 -25.62 16.83 41.93
C ILE A 25 -25.79 15.37 42.36
N ARG A 26 -25.98 15.26 43.68
CA ARG A 26 -26.72 14.25 44.45
C ARG A 26 -27.20 13.05 43.64
N LEU A 27 -26.61 11.88 43.92
CA LEU A 27 -27.39 10.64 43.98
C LEU A 27 -28.39 10.78 45.14
N SER A 28 -29.53 11.40 44.90
CA SER A 28 -30.71 11.25 45.74
C SER A 28 -31.82 10.69 44.87
N ARG A 29 -32.10 9.40 45.12
CA ARG A 29 -33.44 8.78 45.09
C ARG A 29 -34.51 9.62 44.38
N GLN A 30 -34.91 9.19 43.19
CA GLN A 30 -36.34 9.18 42.89
C GLN A 30 -36.66 7.98 42.00
N SER A 31 -37.45 7.09 42.59
CA SER A 31 -38.06 5.92 41.97
C SER A 31 -38.86 6.32 40.74
N CYS A 32 -38.67 5.60 39.64
CA CYS A 32 -39.74 5.49 38.66
C CYS A 32 -39.91 4.03 38.24
N LYS A 33 -41.12 3.54 38.49
CA LYS A 33 -41.60 2.17 38.49
C LYS A 33 -42.15 1.83 37.10
N SER A 34 -41.73 0.66 36.58
CA SER A 34 -42.30 -0.22 35.56
C SER A 34 -43.26 0.33 34.49
N SER A 35 -42.95 0.14 33.20
CA SER A 35 -43.84 -0.48 32.18
C SER A 35 -43.27 -0.37 30.74
N LEU A 36 -43.12 -1.51 30.07
CA LEU A 36 -43.20 -1.71 28.60
C LEU A 36 -42.43 -0.75 27.67
N ARG A 37 -41.10 -0.65 27.78
CA ARG A 37 -40.28 -0.34 26.60
C ARG A 37 -39.26 -1.44 26.41
N GLY A 38 -39.61 -2.41 25.59
CA GLY A 38 -38.65 -3.31 24.95
C GLY A 38 -37.64 -2.48 24.16
N GLY A 39 -36.63 -1.97 24.85
CA GLY A 39 -35.57 -1.18 24.24
C GLY A 39 -34.72 -2.11 23.39
N ALA A 40 -35.01 -2.16 22.08
CA ALA A 40 -34.20 -2.88 21.12
C ALA A 40 -32.73 -2.56 21.37
N LYS A 41 -31.95 -3.58 21.77
CA LYS A 41 -30.56 -3.43 22.21
C LYS A 41 -29.79 -2.77 21.07
N LYS A 42 -29.47 -1.49 21.24
CA LYS A 42 -28.75 -0.70 20.24
C LYS A 42 -27.50 -1.48 19.84
N ARG A 43 -27.37 -1.74 18.54
CA ARG A 43 -26.24 -2.48 17.97
C ARG A 43 -24.95 -1.80 18.44
N LYS A 44 -24.13 -2.52 19.21
CA LYS A 44 -22.82 -2.01 19.66
C LYS A 44 -22.02 -1.60 18.43
N LYS A 45 -21.41 -0.41 18.49
CA LYS A 45 -20.50 0.08 17.45
C LYS A 45 -19.41 -0.98 17.25
N LYS A 46 -19.20 -1.40 16.00
CA LYS A 46 -18.08 -2.30 15.68
C LYS A 46 -16.79 -1.57 16.02
N VAL A 47 -16.04 -2.11 16.97
CA VAL A 47 -14.68 -1.68 17.26
C VAL A 47 -13.79 -2.50 16.35
N TYR A 48 -13.25 -1.85 15.31
CA TYR A 48 -12.30 -2.49 14.40
C TYR A 48 -10.94 -2.54 15.10
N THR A 49 -10.47 -3.73 15.42
CA THR A 49 -9.17 -3.94 16.07
C THR A 49 -8.01 -3.86 15.09
N THR A 50 -8.26 -4.08 13.79
CA THR A 50 -7.23 -4.06 12.74
C THR A 50 -7.50 -2.97 11.70
N PRO A 51 -6.43 -2.34 11.16
CA PRO A 51 -6.57 -1.38 10.09
C PRO A 51 -7.13 -2.05 8.84
N LYS A 52 -7.93 -1.30 8.07
CA LYS A 52 -8.53 -1.79 6.83
C LYS A 52 -7.44 -2.10 5.81
N LYS A 53 -7.41 -3.33 5.29
CA LYS A 53 -6.45 -3.78 4.25
C LYS A 53 -6.52 -2.88 3.02
N ILE A 54 -5.40 -2.21 2.70
CA ILE A 54 -5.24 -1.43 1.46
C ILE A 54 -5.23 -2.41 0.29
N LYS A 55 -6.01 -2.12 -0.75
CA LYS A 55 -6.09 -2.93 -1.97
C LYS A 55 -4.85 -2.68 -2.84
N HIS A 56 -4.36 -3.72 -3.52
CA HIS A 56 -3.24 -3.60 -4.44
C HIS A 56 -3.61 -2.68 -5.61
N LYS A 57 -2.87 -1.58 -5.76
CA LYS A 57 -2.99 -0.68 -6.91
C LYS A 57 -1.97 -1.10 -7.96
N ARG A 58 -2.40 -1.33 -9.21
CA ARG A 58 -1.50 -1.68 -10.32
C ARG A 58 -0.63 -0.48 -10.69
N LYS A 59 0.69 -0.66 -10.67
CA LYS A 59 1.66 0.34 -11.16
C LYS A 59 1.57 0.41 -12.68
N LYS A 60 1.28 1.59 -13.23
CA LYS A 60 1.28 1.84 -14.68
C LYS A 60 2.66 2.38 -15.09
N THR A 61 3.49 1.54 -15.69
CA THR A 61 4.71 1.99 -16.37
C THR A 61 4.34 2.53 -17.75
N LYS A 62 4.58 3.82 -17.97
CA LYS A 62 4.38 4.45 -19.28
C LYS A 62 5.33 3.80 -20.30
N LEU A 63 4.85 3.59 -21.53
CA LEU A 63 5.65 3.11 -22.67
C LEU A 63 6.44 1.80 -22.41
N ALA A 64 5.79 0.81 -21.78
CA ALA A 64 6.44 -0.47 -21.46
C ALA A 64 6.95 -1.25 -22.70
N VAL A 65 6.35 -1.00 -23.88
CA VAL A 65 6.65 -1.72 -25.13
C VAL A 65 8.06 -1.43 -25.64
N LEU A 66 8.59 -0.23 -25.42
CA LEU A 66 9.92 0.15 -25.90
C LEU A 66 11.05 -0.62 -25.22
N LYS A 67 10.79 -1.25 -24.06
CA LYS A 67 11.80 -2.03 -23.33
C LYS A 67 12.13 -3.38 -23.97
N TYR A 68 11.31 -3.84 -24.92
CA TYR A 68 11.49 -5.16 -25.54
C TYR A 68 12.39 -5.14 -26.77
N TYR A 69 12.65 -3.95 -27.32
CA TYR A 69 13.35 -3.78 -28.59
C TYR A 69 14.62 -2.94 -28.38
N LYS A 70 15.71 -3.33 -29.03
CA LYS A 70 16.84 -2.43 -29.30
C LYS A 70 16.84 -2.10 -30.78
N VAL A 71 17.08 -0.83 -31.09
CA VAL A 71 17.22 -0.34 -32.45
C VAL A 71 18.68 0.03 -32.61
N ASP A 72 19.36 -0.65 -33.54
CA ASP A 72 20.72 -0.32 -33.90
C ASP A 72 20.74 0.79 -34.96
N GLY A 73 21.86 1.51 -35.07
CA GLY A 73 22.01 2.66 -35.98
C GLY A 73 21.76 2.32 -37.45
N ASP A 74 21.99 1.07 -37.85
CA ASP A 74 21.73 0.55 -39.19
C ASP A 74 20.25 0.18 -39.43
N GLY A 75 19.36 0.48 -38.48
CA GLY A 75 17.93 0.19 -38.56
C GLY A 75 17.57 -1.28 -38.29
N LYS A 76 18.52 -2.09 -37.81
CA LYS A 76 18.26 -3.47 -37.38
C LYS A 76 17.57 -3.45 -36.01
N ILE A 77 16.56 -4.33 -35.86
CA ILE A 77 15.75 -4.41 -34.65
C ILE A 77 16.01 -5.75 -33.96
N GLU A 78 16.62 -5.70 -32.78
CA GLU A 78 16.84 -6.87 -31.95
C GLU A 78 15.74 -7.02 -30.89
N ARG A 79 15.27 -8.26 -30.68
CA ARG A 79 14.30 -8.60 -29.63
C ARG A 79 15.03 -9.08 -28.38
N LEU A 80 14.83 -8.39 -27.26
CA LEU A 80 15.56 -8.67 -26.01
C LEU A 80 14.98 -9.80 -25.17
N ARG A 81 13.69 -10.11 -25.36
CA ARG A 81 12.98 -11.14 -24.56
C ARG A 81 12.49 -12.25 -25.46
N ARG A 82 12.40 -13.45 -24.89
CA ARG A 82 11.88 -14.63 -25.57
C ARG A 82 10.38 -14.49 -25.83
N GLU A 83 9.96 -14.95 -27.00
CA GLU A 83 8.56 -15.09 -27.40
C GLU A 83 7.97 -16.37 -26.80
N CYS A 84 6.65 -16.38 -26.57
CA CYS A 84 5.98 -17.56 -26.03
C CYS A 84 5.79 -18.61 -27.15
N PRO A 85 6.16 -19.89 -26.93
CA PRO A 85 6.10 -20.92 -27.98
C PRO A 85 4.69 -21.47 -28.22
N THR A 86 3.70 -21.13 -27.39
CA THR A 86 2.34 -21.61 -27.60
C THR A 86 1.69 -20.95 -28.81
N PRO A 87 0.94 -21.73 -29.61
CA PRO A 87 0.24 -21.19 -30.79
C PRO A 87 -0.75 -20.09 -30.42
N ASP A 88 -1.35 -20.16 -29.21
CA ASP A 88 -2.31 -19.19 -28.72
C ASP A 88 -1.69 -17.84 -28.33
N CYS A 89 -0.41 -17.85 -27.94
CA CYS A 89 0.28 -16.66 -27.45
C CYS A 89 1.10 -15.95 -28.54
N GLY A 90 1.55 -16.65 -29.59
CA GLY A 90 1.99 -16.07 -30.88
C GLY A 90 3.12 -15.03 -30.86
N ALA A 91 3.53 -14.60 -32.06
CA ALA A 91 4.54 -13.56 -32.26
C ALA A 91 4.03 -12.20 -31.76
N GLY A 92 4.57 -11.73 -30.63
CA GLY A 92 4.19 -10.46 -29.99
C GLY A 92 3.93 -10.56 -28.49
N VAL A 93 3.74 -11.76 -27.94
CA VAL A 93 3.67 -11.97 -26.49
C VAL A 93 5.04 -12.36 -25.94
N PHE A 94 5.68 -11.40 -25.28
CA PHE A 94 6.97 -11.61 -24.64
C PHE A 94 6.81 -12.26 -23.26
N MET A 95 7.68 -13.21 -22.95
CA MET A 95 7.78 -13.79 -21.62
C MET A 95 8.46 -12.80 -20.66
N ALA A 96 7.96 -12.71 -19.43
CA ALA A 96 8.59 -11.94 -18.36
C ALA A 96 9.84 -12.67 -17.86
N ALA A 97 11.00 -12.04 -17.98
CA ALA A 97 12.23 -12.53 -17.41
C ALA A 97 12.31 -12.10 -15.93
N MET A 98 12.13 -13.07 -15.02
CA MET A 98 12.42 -12.93 -13.61
C MET A 98 13.72 -13.68 -13.28
N HIS A 99 14.28 -13.49 -12.08
CA HIS A 99 15.60 -14.04 -11.71
C HIS A 99 15.69 -15.57 -11.83
N ASP A 100 14.61 -16.27 -11.50
CA ASP A 100 14.61 -17.74 -11.41
C ASP A 100 13.66 -18.39 -12.44
N ARG A 101 12.85 -17.59 -13.13
CA ARG A 101 11.83 -18.10 -14.04
C ARG A 101 11.52 -17.14 -15.19
N GLN A 102 11.11 -17.73 -16.31
CA GLN A 102 10.40 -17.03 -17.36
C GLN A 102 8.92 -17.34 -17.30
N TYR A 103 8.09 -16.31 -17.37
CA TYR A 103 6.65 -16.46 -17.23
C TYR A 103 5.88 -15.77 -18.34
N CYS A 104 4.94 -16.48 -18.95
CA CYS A 104 4.01 -15.89 -19.91
C CYS A 104 2.81 -15.29 -19.18
N GLY A 105 2.56 -13.99 -19.37
CA GLY A 105 1.44 -13.29 -18.73
C GLY A 105 0.05 -13.63 -19.28
N ARG A 106 -0.04 -14.30 -20.45
CA ARG A 106 -1.30 -14.65 -21.12
C ARG A 106 -1.64 -16.14 -20.98
N CYS A 107 -0.69 -17.02 -21.29
CA CYS A 107 -0.85 -18.47 -21.23
C CYS A 107 -0.45 -19.08 -19.87
N HIS A 108 0.06 -18.28 -18.92
CA HIS A 108 0.51 -18.72 -17.59
C HIS A 108 1.65 -19.76 -17.54
N LEU A 109 2.28 -20.06 -18.68
CA LEU A 109 3.41 -20.97 -18.75
C LEU A 109 4.64 -20.43 -18.03
N THR A 110 5.30 -21.29 -17.27
CA THR A 110 6.52 -21.00 -16.52
C THR A 110 7.65 -21.92 -16.97
N TYR A 111 8.77 -21.35 -17.40
CA TYR A 111 10.05 -22.07 -17.51
C TYR A 111 10.92 -21.70 -16.32
N ILE A 112 11.58 -22.68 -15.74
CA ILE A 112 12.59 -22.50 -14.70
C ILE A 112 13.95 -22.65 -15.38
N PHE A 113 14.87 -21.75 -15.07
CA PHE A 113 16.24 -21.88 -15.56
C PHE A 113 17.06 -22.67 -14.54
N ASP A 114 17.73 -23.71 -15.00
CA ASP A 114 18.82 -24.28 -14.23
C ASP A 114 19.96 -23.26 -14.21
N ASN A 115 20.52 -23.03 -13.02
CA ASN A 115 21.46 -21.93 -12.73
C ASN A 115 22.79 -22.01 -13.51
N GLU A 116 22.95 -22.98 -14.40
CA GLU A 116 24.14 -23.27 -15.18
C GLU A 116 24.29 -22.34 -16.41
N ASN A 117 23.23 -21.64 -16.83
CA ASN A 117 23.23 -20.77 -18.02
C ASN A 117 23.30 -19.27 -17.72
N LYS A 118 23.87 -18.88 -16.57
CA LYS A 118 24.19 -17.48 -16.25
C LYS A 118 25.68 -17.24 -16.53
N ALA A 119 26.03 -17.07 -17.80
CA ALA A 119 27.33 -16.54 -18.24
C ALA A 119 27.14 -15.10 -18.73
#